data_AF-A0A7K1YXR7-F1
#
_entry.id   AF-A0A7K1YXR7-F1
#
_cell.length_a   1.000
_cell.length_b   1.000
_cell.length_c   1.000
_cell.angle_alpha   90.00
_cell.angle_beta   90.00
_cell.angle_gamma   90.00
#
_symmetry.space_group_name_H-M   'P 1'
#
loop_
_entity.id
_entity.type
_entity.pdbx_description
1 polymer ?
#
loop_
_entity_poly.entity_id
_entity_poly.type
_entity_poly.pdbx_seq_one_letter_code
_entity_poly.pdbx_strand_id
1 'polypeptide(L)'
;MRSARAWCRPRLWDGSSGISSAPSTRQWCGPPTPPIWWSPAGCCHSSTRPTGWVLQDGVSEDAGPCWPNWQRSGPYRALSAASSRAGAVVTAESGVLGGLLADLPGPDRSARDQVAARAATVLRPAGAFARLDAVAFWLAGWQGTAAPRVERPHVAVFAADHGVAVDGVSAYPAEVTAAMADAIRSGVATVTVLAREVGATLELFDVGVGRPTGNIRVADAMSLDEFDAAVT
;
A
#
# COMPACT_ATOMS: atom_id res chain seq x y z
N MET A 1 -30.57 36.16 11.92
CA MET A 1 -31.79 35.34 11.74
C MET A 1 -31.49 34.24 10.71
N ARG A 2 -31.57 32.97 11.17
CA ARG A 2 -31.87 31.67 10.49
C ARG A 2 -31.45 31.49 9.00
N SER A 3 -30.57 30.51 8.68
CA SER A 3 -30.87 29.08 8.36
C SER A 3 -31.42 28.91 6.93
N ALA A 4 -31.06 27.95 6.06
CA ALA A 4 -30.66 26.56 6.26
C ALA A 4 -29.97 25.98 4.99
N ARG A 5 -29.36 24.81 5.17
CA ARG A 5 -28.75 23.90 4.18
C ARG A 5 -29.80 23.25 3.26
N ALA A 6 -29.39 22.84 2.07
CA ALA A 6 -30.05 21.75 1.33
C ALA A 6 -29.00 20.86 0.65
N TRP A 7 -28.99 19.58 1.02
CA TRP A 7 -28.29 18.48 0.35
C TRP A 7 -29.28 17.31 0.19
N CYS A 8 -29.00 16.50 -0.84
CA CYS A 8 -29.54 15.18 -1.21
C CYS A 8 -30.83 15.07 -2.05
N ARG A 9 -30.69 14.38 -3.20
CA ARG A 9 -31.33 13.07 -3.41
C ARG A 9 -30.58 12.20 -4.44
N PRO A 10 -30.39 10.88 -4.21
CA PRO A 10 -29.91 9.92 -5.21
C PRO A 10 -31.06 9.47 -6.13
N ARG A 11 -30.73 9.16 -7.38
CA ARG A 11 -31.63 8.62 -8.40
C ARG A 11 -31.70 7.09 -8.23
N LEU A 12 -32.89 6.57 -7.94
CA LEU A 12 -33.21 5.13 -7.93
C LEU A 12 -33.32 4.63 -9.39
N TRP A 13 -32.68 3.50 -9.69
CA TRP A 13 -32.84 2.75 -10.93
C TRP A 13 -33.97 1.74 -10.72
N ASP A 14 -35.06 1.82 -11.50
CA ASP A 14 -36.17 0.88 -11.48
C ASP A 14 -35.96 -0.20 -12.55
N GLY A 15 -35.65 -1.42 -12.11
CA GLY A 15 -35.61 -2.57 -12.99
C GLY A 15 -37.03 -2.94 -13.47
N SER A 16 -37.34 -2.69 -14.74
CA SER A 16 -38.39 -3.41 -15.46
C SER A 16 -38.25 -3.25 -16.98
N SER A 17 -38.55 -4.34 -17.72
CA SER A 17 -38.52 -4.54 -19.19
C SER A 17 -37.19 -5.09 -19.72
N GLY A 18 -37.08 -6.26 -20.37
CA GLY A 18 -38.05 -7.27 -20.78
C GLY A 18 -37.29 -8.47 -21.38
N ILE A 19 -37.86 -9.66 -21.22
CA ILE A 19 -37.33 -10.96 -21.70
C ILE A 19 -37.72 -11.15 -23.17
N SER A 20 -36.76 -11.61 -24.00
CA SER A 20 -37.02 -12.36 -25.23
C SER A 20 -35.95 -13.45 -25.41
N SER A 21 -36.35 -14.56 -26.00
CA SER A 21 -35.87 -15.94 -25.73
C SER A 21 -35.00 -16.57 -26.84
N ALA A 22 -33.80 -17.03 -26.44
CA ALA A 22 -33.06 -18.29 -26.76
C ALA A 22 -32.69 -18.69 -28.23
N PRO A 23 -31.81 -19.71 -28.51
CA PRO A 23 -30.98 -20.57 -27.62
C PRO A 23 -29.50 -20.88 -28.05
N SER A 24 -28.78 -21.60 -27.16
CA SER A 24 -27.61 -22.51 -27.39
C SER A 24 -26.23 -21.84 -27.61
N THR A 25 -25.09 -22.23 -27.03
CA THR A 25 -24.63 -23.44 -26.31
C THR A 25 -23.28 -23.16 -25.59
N ARG A 26 -22.93 -24.03 -24.62
CA ARG A 26 -21.64 -24.22 -23.89
C ARG A 26 -21.43 -23.43 -22.59
N GLN A 27 -22.08 -23.98 -21.57
CA GLN A 27 -21.77 -23.82 -20.15
C GLN A 27 -20.44 -24.55 -19.83
N TRP A 28 -19.42 -23.81 -19.41
CA TRP A 28 -18.25 -24.36 -18.73
C TRP A 28 -18.53 -24.41 -17.24
N CYS A 29 -18.70 -25.62 -16.69
CA CYS A 29 -18.78 -25.85 -15.25
C CYS A 29 -17.35 -25.95 -14.69
N GLY A 30 -16.82 -24.83 -14.19
CA GLY A 30 -15.68 -24.82 -13.26
C GLY A 30 -16.14 -25.10 -11.83
N PRO A 31 -15.27 -25.60 -10.94
CA PRO A 31 -15.63 -25.98 -9.57
C PRO A 31 -16.05 -24.74 -8.74
N PRO A 32 -16.96 -24.89 -7.76
CA PRO A 32 -17.44 -23.77 -6.95
C PRO A 32 -16.33 -23.28 -6.03
N THR A 33 -15.84 -22.06 -6.25
CA THR A 33 -15.13 -21.28 -5.23
C THR A 33 -16.11 -20.91 -4.12
N PRO A 34 -15.79 -21.11 -2.83
CA PRO A 34 -16.67 -20.69 -1.75
C PRO A 34 -16.77 -19.15 -1.69
N PRO A 35 -17.95 -18.59 -1.43
CA PRO A 35 -18.08 -17.17 -1.17
C PRO A 35 -17.41 -16.84 0.16
N ILE A 36 -16.40 -15.96 0.13
CA ILE A 36 -15.87 -15.33 1.33
C ILE A 36 -16.92 -14.31 1.78
N TRP A 37 -17.81 -14.75 2.66
CA TRP A 37 -18.71 -13.88 3.38
C TRP A 37 -17.90 -13.06 4.39
N TRP A 38 -17.88 -11.75 4.18
CA TRP A 38 -17.60 -10.80 5.25
C TRP A 38 -18.76 -10.86 6.24
N SER A 39 -18.49 -11.29 7.47
CA SER A 39 -19.41 -11.15 8.59
C SER A 39 -18.71 -10.36 9.71
N PRO A 40 -19.02 -9.07 9.90
CA PRO A 40 -18.58 -8.32 11.06
C PRO A 40 -19.64 -8.47 12.16
N ALA A 41 -19.55 -9.50 12.99
CA ALA A 41 -20.39 -9.62 14.18
C ALA A 41 -19.80 -10.57 15.21
N GLY A 42 -18.82 -10.09 15.99
CA GLY A 42 -18.61 -10.60 17.34
C GLY A 42 -19.56 -9.87 18.28
N CYS A 43 -20.80 -10.35 18.39
CA CYS A 43 -21.74 -9.88 19.40
C CYS A 43 -21.19 -10.18 20.80
N CYS A 44 -20.82 -9.13 21.55
CA CYS A 44 -20.63 -9.21 22.99
C CYS A 44 -21.94 -9.69 23.64
N HIS A 45 -21.96 -10.95 24.06
CA HIS A 45 -23.02 -11.45 24.91
C HIS A 45 -22.93 -10.78 26.28
N SER A 46 -24.03 -10.13 26.65
CA SER A 46 -24.32 -9.67 27.99
C SER A 46 -24.36 -10.84 28.96
N SER A 47 -23.50 -10.83 29.97
CA SER A 47 -23.73 -11.57 31.21
C SER A 47 -23.60 -10.61 32.38
N THR A 48 -24.75 -10.32 33.01
CA THR A 48 -24.92 -10.01 34.44
C THR A 48 -23.98 -8.96 35.06
N ARG A 49 -24.50 -7.75 35.26
CA ARG A 49 -23.98 -6.80 36.27
C ARG A 49 -24.43 -7.24 37.67
N PRO A 50 -23.53 -7.35 38.66
CA PRO A 50 -23.86 -7.06 40.04
C PRO A 50 -23.39 -5.64 40.41
N THR A 51 -24.21 -5.03 41.25
CA THR A 51 -24.06 -3.76 41.95
C THR A 51 -22.74 -3.58 42.70
N GLY A 52 -22.20 -2.36 42.70
CA GLY A 52 -21.19 -1.89 43.66
C GLY A 52 -20.12 -1.00 43.02
N TRP A 53 -20.32 0.32 43.02
CA TRP A 53 -19.26 1.28 42.67
C TRP A 53 -18.36 1.49 43.89
N VAL A 54 -17.09 1.11 43.77
CA VAL A 54 -16.01 1.59 44.62
C VAL A 54 -14.94 2.17 43.68
N LEU A 55 -14.68 3.48 43.82
CA LEU A 55 -13.54 4.14 43.21
C LEU A 55 -12.28 3.64 43.94
N GLN A 56 -11.38 2.99 43.22
CA GLN A 56 -10.01 2.80 43.66
C GLN A 56 -9.06 3.43 42.63
N ASP A 57 -8.28 4.37 43.13
CA ASP A 57 -7.15 4.99 42.46
C ASP A 57 -6.08 3.94 42.15
N GLY A 58 -5.58 3.92 40.91
CA GLY A 58 -4.51 3.02 40.50
C GLY A 58 -4.39 2.91 38.98
N VAL A 59 -3.88 3.97 38.32
CA VAL A 59 -3.43 3.88 36.93
C VAL A 59 -2.03 3.28 36.95
N SER A 60 -1.87 2.03 36.52
CA SER A 60 -0.57 1.43 36.26
C SER A 60 -0.04 1.86 34.89
N GLU A 61 1.22 2.27 34.84
CA GLU A 61 1.89 2.89 33.67
C GLU A 61 2.35 1.91 32.55
N ASP A 62 1.92 0.65 32.54
CA ASP A 62 2.44 -0.36 31.59
C ASP A 62 1.46 -0.80 30.48
N ALA A 63 0.36 -0.09 30.28
CA ALA A 63 -0.58 -0.37 29.18
C ALA A 63 -0.21 0.44 27.92
N GLY A 64 0.83 -0.02 27.20
CA GLY A 64 1.03 0.40 25.80
C GLY A 64 -0.20 0.08 24.93
N PRO A 65 -0.47 0.84 23.85
CA PRO A 65 -1.65 0.63 23.02
C PRO A 65 -1.67 -0.79 22.42
N CYS A 66 -2.80 -1.48 22.58
CA CYS A 66 -3.11 -2.75 21.91
C CYS A 66 -3.19 -2.56 20.40
N TRP A 67 -2.04 -2.57 19.73
CA TRP A 67 -1.98 -2.80 18.29
C TRP A 67 -2.17 -4.30 18.03
N PRO A 68 -3.05 -4.70 17.09
CA PRO A 68 -3.16 -6.10 16.69
C PRO A 68 -1.79 -6.61 16.22
N ASN A 69 -1.31 -7.64 16.92
CA ASN A 69 -0.15 -8.42 16.52
C ASN A 69 -0.49 -9.10 15.18
N TRP A 70 0.04 -8.58 14.07
CA TRP A 70 0.04 -9.27 12.78
C TRP A 70 1.00 -10.47 12.87
N GLN A 71 0.60 -11.50 13.62
CA GLN A 71 1.28 -12.79 13.60
C GLN A 71 1.10 -13.39 12.21
N ARG A 72 2.24 -13.78 11.62
CA ARG A 72 2.33 -14.49 10.34
C ARG A 72 1.60 -15.83 10.43
N SER A 73 0.31 -15.86 10.12
CA SER A 73 -0.48 -17.08 9.98
C SER A 73 -0.94 -17.29 8.53
N GLY A 74 -0.05 -16.96 7.58
CA GLY A 74 -0.17 -17.42 6.19
C GLY A 74 0.46 -18.81 6.01
N PRO A 75 0.04 -19.59 4.99
CA PRO A 75 0.49 -20.97 4.77
C PRO A 75 1.95 -21.12 4.27
N TYR A 76 2.75 -20.07 4.35
CA TYR A 76 4.16 -20.11 3.93
C TYR A 76 4.99 -20.79 5.03
N ARG A 77 5.22 -22.09 4.85
CA ARG A 77 6.26 -22.83 5.58
C ARG A 77 7.58 -22.07 5.44
N ALA A 78 8.21 -21.75 6.58
CA ALA A 78 9.58 -21.27 6.60
C ALA A 78 10.49 -22.33 5.95
N LEU A 79 10.99 -22.03 4.75
CA LEU A 79 12.07 -22.80 4.15
C LEU A 79 13.35 -22.44 4.92
N SER A 80 13.63 -23.17 5.99
CA SER A 80 14.95 -23.18 6.61
C SER A 80 15.85 -24.13 5.83
N ALA A 81 16.50 -23.60 4.80
CA ALA A 81 17.74 -24.14 4.28
C ALA A 81 18.56 -22.97 3.78
N ALA A 82 19.54 -22.56 4.60
CA ALA A 82 20.61 -21.68 4.15
C ALA A 82 21.36 -22.41 3.04
N SER A 83 21.07 -22.08 1.78
CA SER A 83 21.97 -22.40 0.69
C SER A 83 23.13 -21.43 0.80
N SER A 84 24.28 -21.92 1.25
CA SER A 84 25.55 -21.20 1.19
C SER A 84 26.01 -21.11 -0.26
N ARG A 85 25.30 -20.36 -1.10
CA ARG A 85 25.96 -19.72 -2.24
C ARG A 85 26.62 -18.49 -1.66
N ALA A 86 27.94 -18.42 -1.79
CA ALA A 86 28.69 -17.18 -1.64
C ALA A 86 28.26 -16.22 -2.76
N GLY A 87 27.02 -15.70 -2.67
CA GLY A 87 26.61 -14.54 -3.44
C GLY A 87 27.39 -13.37 -2.86
N ALA A 88 28.13 -12.66 -3.72
CA ALA A 88 28.76 -11.41 -3.33
C ALA A 88 27.66 -10.52 -2.70
N VAL A 89 27.79 -10.26 -1.41
CA VAL A 89 26.99 -9.22 -0.76
C VAL A 89 27.46 -7.93 -1.42
N VAL A 90 26.61 -7.33 -2.26
CA VAL A 90 26.84 -5.99 -2.77
C VAL A 90 26.79 -5.07 -1.55
N THR A 91 27.95 -4.76 -0.99
CA THR A 91 28.09 -3.65 -0.06
C THR A 91 27.83 -2.40 -0.87
N ALA A 92 26.89 -1.56 -0.41
CA ALA A 92 26.41 -0.35 -1.08
C ALA A 92 27.49 0.70 -1.42
N GLU A 93 28.76 0.41 -1.20
CA GLU A 93 29.87 1.36 -1.19
C GLU A 93 30.71 1.36 -2.48
N SER A 94 30.41 0.53 -3.50
CA SER A 94 31.31 0.39 -4.67
C SER A 94 30.66 0.50 -6.06
N GLY A 95 29.33 0.58 -6.16
CA GLY A 95 28.60 0.70 -7.44
C GLY A 95 28.07 2.12 -7.69
N VAL A 96 27.50 2.35 -8.88
CA VAL A 96 26.98 3.68 -9.25
C VAL A 96 25.93 4.19 -8.27
N LEU A 97 25.08 3.29 -7.77
CA LEU A 97 24.09 3.59 -6.73
C LEU A 97 24.74 4.16 -5.46
N GLY A 98 25.88 3.63 -5.04
CA GLY A 98 26.60 4.13 -3.86
C GLY A 98 26.99 5.61 -4.01
N GLY A 99 27.46 5.98 -5.21
CA GLY A 99 27.75 7.37 -5.55
C GLY A 99 26.50 8.26 -5.56
N LEU A 100 25.38 7.78 -6.11
CA LEU A 100 24.11 8.51 -6.12
C LEU A 100 23.54 8.76 -4.71
N LEU A 101 23.80 7.84 -3.77
CA LEU A 101 23.29 7.92 -2.40
C LEU A 101 24.21 8.69 -1.45
N ALA A 102 25.49 8.88 -1.80
CA ALA A 102 26.52 9.42 -0.90
C ALA A 102 26.18 10.80 -0.32
N ASP A 103 25.58 11.67 -1.15
CA ASP A 103 25.31 13.06 -0.81
C ASP A 103 23.83 13.36 -0.56
N LEU A 104 23.01 12.33 -0.28
CA LEU A 104 21.60 12.56 0.01
C LEU A 104 21.42 13.34 1.33
N PRO A 105 20.63 14.43 1.32
CA PRO A 105 20.41 15.21 2.52
C PRO A 105 19.60 14.42 3.56
N GLY A 106 19.87 14.69 4.83
CA GLY A 106 18.98 14.29 5.92
C GLY A 106 17.76 15.23 6.03
N PRO A 107 16.71 14.83 6.75
CA PRO A 107 15.56 15.70 7.00
C PRO A 107 15.93 16.90 7.89
N ASP A 108 15.32 18.06 7.63
CA ASP A 108 15.41 19.25 8.47
C ASP A 108 14.69 19.02 9.80
N ARG A 109 15.47 18.89 10.87
CA ARG A 109 14.95 18.70 12.22
C ARG A 109 14.26 19.95 12.76
N SER A 110 14.73 21.15 12.41
CA SER A 110 14.12 22.40 12.88
C SER A 110 12.71 22.57 12.29
N ALA A 111 12.56 22.36 10.99
CA ALA A 111 11.25 22.42 10.33
C ALA A 111 10.26 21.42 10.95
N ARG A 112 10.71 20.19 11.21
CA ARG A 112 9.94 19.15 11.90
C ARG A 112 9.49 19.62 13.29
N ASP A 113 10.41 20.12 14.10
CA ASP A 113 10.15 20.52 15.49
C ASP A 113 9.20 21.73 15.57
N GLN A 114 9.30 22.67 14.62
CA GLN A 114 8.37 23.80 14.52
C GLN A 114 6.93 23.35 14.27
N VAL A 115 6.72 22.34 13.41
CA VAL A 115 5.37 21.78 13.18
C VAL A 115 4.88 21.03 14.41
N ALA A 116 5.75 20.29 15.10
CA ALA A 116 5.40 19.61 16.36
C ALA A 116 4.99 20.60 17.46
N ALA A 117 5.75 21.68 17.63
CA ALA A 117 5.42 22.75 18.58
C ALA A 117 4.08 23.41 18.24
N ARG A 118 3.83 23.74 16.97
CA ARG A 118 2.53 24.27 16.53
C ARG A 118 1.40 23.28 16.79
N ALA A 119 1.61 21.99 16.54
CA ALA A 119 0.59 20.98 16.73
C ALA A 119 0.19 20.79 18.21
N ALA A 120 1.08 21.15 19.15
CA ALA A 120 0.82 21.15 20.59
C ALA A 120 0.01 22.37 21.08
N THR A 121 -0.08 23.45 20.29
CA THR A 121 -0.90 24.63 20.64
C THR A 121 -2.32 24.57 20.08
N VAL A 122 -2.59 23.63 19.16
CA VAL A 122 -3.93 23.41 18.62
C VAL A 122 -4.83 22.85 19.72
N LEU A 123 -6.06 23.37 19.84
CA LEU A 123 -7.06 22.90 20.81
C LEU A 123 -7.52 21.48 20.47
N ARG A 124 -6.80 20.48 20.98
CA ARG A 124 -7.09 19.06 20.88
C ARG A 124 -6.36 18.31 22.02
N PRO A 125 -6.85 17.14 22.45
CA PRO A 125 -6.07 16.27 23.33
C PRO A 125 -4.71 15.95 22.69
N ALA A 126 -3.66 15.90 23.50
CA ALA A 126 -2.33 15.51 23.03
C ALA A 126 -2.39 14.15 22.32
N GLY A 127 -1.80 14.06 21.14
CA GLY A 127 -1.76 12.83 20.35
C GLY A 127 -3.08 12.45 19.65
N ALA A 128 -4.13 13.27 19.70
CA ALA A 128 -5.44 12.95 19.10
C ALA A 128 -5.41 12.57 17.61
N PHE A 129 -4.40 13.01 16.86
CA PHE A 129 -4.25 12.72 15.44
C PHE A 129 -3.20 11.66 15.11
N ALA A 130 -2.41 11.22 16.10
CA ALA A 130 -1.45 10.11 16.02
C ALA A 130 -0.67 10.06 14.69
N ARG A 131 -1.04 9.16 13.76
CA ARG A 131 -0.39 8.97 12.45
C ARG A 131 -0.38 10.25 11.61
N LEU A 132 -1.43 11.06 11.66
CA LEU A 132 -1.51 12.29 10.87
C LEU A 132 -0.49 13.35 11.34
N ASP A 133 -0.27 13.45 12.65
CA ASP A 133 0.81 14.29 13.20
C ASP A 133 2.17 13.81 12.70
N ALA A 134 2.41 12.49 12.78
CA ALA A 134 3.67 11.89 12.33
C ALA A 134 3.96 12.16 10.84
N VAL A 135 2.94 12.08 9.97
CA VAL A 135 3.07 12.39 8.53
C VAL A 135 3.36 13.87 8.32
N ALA A 136 2.67 14.77 9.03
CA ALA A 136 2.91 16.21 8.91
C ALA A 136 4.33 16.59 9.33
N PHE A 137 4.84 16.01 10.42
CA PHE A 137 6.19 16.24 10.93
C PHE A 137 7.26 15.69 9.97
N TRP A 138 7.02 14.49 9.42
CA TRP A 138 7.89 13.90 8.42
C TRP A 138 7.96 14.75 7.15
N LEU A 139 6.81 15.21 6.64
CA LEU A 139 6.76 16.05 5.45
C LEU A 139 7.46 17.40 5.67
N ALA A 140 7.28 18.02 6.84
CA ALA A 140 7.99 19.25 7.21
C ALA A 140 9.51 19.09 7.16
N GLY A 141 10.03 17.97 7.69
CA GLY A 141 11.46 17.69 7.67
C GLY A 141 12.02 17.49 6.26
N TRP A 142 11.30 16.80 5.39
CA TRP A 142 11.77 16.58 4.00
C TRP A 142 11.54 17.76 3.07
N GLN A 143 10.60 18.65 3.39
CA GLN A 143 10.39 19.90 2.64
C GLN A 143 11.15 21.10 3.20
N GLY A 144 11.82 20.96 4.35
CA GLY A 144 12.56 22.05 4.99
C GLY A 144 11.69 23.25 5.38
N THR A 145 10.43 23.02 5.75
CA THR A 145 9.47 24.10 6.03
C THR A 145 8.48 23.75 7.15
N ALA A 146 8.15 24.75 7.98
CA ALA A 146 7.12 24.64 9.01
C ALA A 146 5.67 24.72 8.46
N ALA A 147 5.51 24.94 7.16
CA ALA A 147 4.23 24.93 6.47
C ALA A 147 4.23 23.91 5.32
N PRO A 148 4.39 22.60 5.62
CA PRO A 148 4.46 21.58 4.58
C PRO A 148 3.15 21.47 3.78
N ARG A 149 3.26 21.20 2.48
CA ARG A 149 2.13 21.08 1.54
C ARG A 149 2.37 19.97 0.53
N VAL A 150 1.30 19.28 0.15
CA VAL A 150 1.32 18.35 -1.00
C VAL A 150 0.68 19.06 -2.18
N GLU A 151 1.49 19.50 -3.15
CA GLU A 151 1.02 20.32 -4.28
C GLU A 151 0.97 19.54 -5.60
N ARG A 152 2.03 18.78 -5.89
CA ARG A 152 2.17 17.99 -7.13
C ARG A 152 2.56 16.55 -6.80
N PRO A 153 1.66 15.75 -6.19
CA PRO A 153 1.97 14.36 -5.94
C PRO A 153 2.23 13.64 -7.28
N HIS A 154 3.18 12.71 -7.26
CA HIS A 154 3.62 11.96 -8.43
C HIS A 154 3.64 10.47 -8.10
N VAL A 155 3.08 9.67 -9.00
CA VAL A 155 3.02 8.21 -8.92
C VAL A 155 3.90 7.66 -10.04
N ALA A 156 5.07 7.14 -9.66
CA ALA A 156 5.95 6.42 -10.58
C ALA A 156 5.65 4.92 -10.49
N VAL A 157 5.30 4.30 -11.62
CA VAL A 157 5.08 2.85 -11.73
C VAL A 157 6.19 2.24 -12.57
N PHE A 158 6.95 1.31 -12.00
CA PHE A 158 7.99 0.57 -12.71
C PHE A 158 7.45 -0.82 -13.09
N ALA A 159 7.40 -1.11 -14.38
CA ALA A 159 6.90 -2.38 -14.90
C ALA A 159 8.03 -3.23 -15.48
N ALA A 160 8.12 -4.48 -15.03
CA ALA A 160 9.05 -5.48 -15.54
C ALA A 160 8.54 -6.90 -15.30
N ASP A 161 9.04 -7.84 -16.10
CA ASP A 161 8.81 -9.26 -15.91
C ASP A 161 9.97 -9.94 -15.15
N HIS A 162 9.66 -11.07 -14.52
CA HIS A 162 10.62 -11.82 -13.71
C HIS A 162 10.76 -13.24 -14.23
N GLY A 163 11.99 -13.71 -14.45
CA GLY A 163 12.25 -15.06 -14.97
C GLY A 163 11.75 -16.19 -14.08
N VAL A 164 11.55 -15.95 -12.79
CA VAL A 164 10.95 -16.93 -11.86
C VAL A 164 9.48 -17.25 -12.18
N ALA A 165 8.78 -16.37 -12.93
CA ALA A 165 7.38 -16.56 -13.26
C ALA A 165 7.11 -17.85 -14.07
N VAL A 166 8.10 -18.35 -14.81
CA VAL A 166 8.00 -19.61 -15.58
C VAL A 166 7.75 -20.84 -14.69
N ASP A 167 8.08 -20.75 -13.41
CA ASP A 167 7.87 -21.84 -12.43
C ASP A 167 6.44 -21.84 -11.84
N GLY A 168 5.52 -21.04 -12.41
CA GLY A 168 4.11 -21.03 -12.02
C GLY A 168 3.84 -20.46 -10.63
N VAL A 169 4.72 -19.58 -10.14
CA VAL A 169 4.64 -18.97 -8.80
C VAL A 169 3.66 -17.79 -8.73
N SER A 170 3.20 -17.30 -9.88
CA SER A 170 2.33 -16.14 -10.00
C SER A 170 0.86 -16.54 -10.11
N ALA A 171 -0.04 -15.73 -9.56
CA ALA A 171 -1.50 -15.92 -9.68
C ALA A 171 -2.02 -15.66 -11.11
N TYR A 172 -1.24 -14.96 -11.94
CA TYR A 172 -1.55 -14.58 -13.30
C TYR A 172 -0.38 -14.95 -14.23
N PRO A 173 -0.63 -15.21 -15.51
CA PRO A 173 0.43 -15.51 -16.47
C PRO A 173 1.23 -14.24 -16.82
N ALA A 174 2.44 -14.41 -17.36
CA ALA A 174 3.40 -13.32 -17.54
C ALA A 174 2.92 -12.23 -18.50
N GLU A 175 2.07 -12.57 -19.47
CA GLU A 175 1.54 -11.63 -20.46
C GLU A 175 0.65 -10.54 -19.82
N VAL A 176 0.19 -10.74 -18.57
CA VAL A 176 -0.61 -9.76 -17.84
C VAL A 176 0.17 -8.50 -17.53
N THR A 177 1.50 -8.56 -17.42
CA THR A 177 2.35 -7.37 -17.20
C THR A 177 2.18 -6.37 -18.35
N ALA A 178 2.27 -6.84 -19.60
CA ALA A 178 2.08 -5.99 -20.78
C ALA A 178 0.66 -5.45 -20.87
N ALA A 179 -0.35 -6.30 -20.62
CA ALA A 179 -1.75 -5.88 -20.62
C ALA A 179 -2.04 -4.80 -19.55
N MET A 180 -1.42 -4.89 -18.36
CA MET A 180 -1.57 -3.88 -17.32
C MET A 180 -0.83 -2.59 -17.66
N ALA A 181 0.36 -2.69 -18.27
CA ALA A 181 1.07 -1.51 -18.78
C ALA A 181 0.22 -0.75 -19.80
N ASP A 182 -0.44 -1.45 -20.72
CA ASP A 182 -1.38 -0.84 -21.68
C ASP A 182 -2.62 -0.25 -21.00
N ALA A 183 -3.15 -0.92 -19.97
CA ALA A 183 -4.25 -0.37 -19.16
C ALA A 183 -3.86 0.92 -18.44
N ILE A 184 -2.62 1.04 -17.97
CA ILE A 184 -2.08 2.28 -17.38
C ILE A 184 -1.93 3.36 -18.44
N ARG A 185 -1.31 3.05 -19.60
CA ARG A 185 -1.15 4.01 -20.70
C ARG A 185 -2.48 4.53 -21.25
N SER A 186 -3.50 3.67 -21.30
CA SER A 186 -4.86 4.03 -21.73
C SER A 186 -5.69 4.71 -20.63
N GLY A 187 -5.17 4.78 -19.41
CA GLY A 187 -5.79 5.48 -18.29
C GLY A 187 -6.98 4.77 -17.63
N VAL A 188 -7.19 3.49 -17.93
CA VAL A 188 -8.30 2.68 -17.39
C VAL A 188 -7.88 1.82 -16.20
N ALA A 189 -6.58 1.70 -15.93
CA ALA A 189 -6.09 0.99 -14.75
C ALA A 189 -6.50 1.70 -13.46
N THR A 190 -6.79 0.93 -12.41
CA THR A 190 -7.20 1.44 -11.08
C THR A 190 -6.25 2.51 -10.53
N VAL A 191 -4.94 2.31 -10.69
CA VAL A 191 -3.93 3.27 -10.23
C VAL A 191 -4.07 4.64 -10.94
N THR A 192 -4.47 4.64 -12.21
CA THR A 192 -4.66 5.87 -12.99
C THR A 192 -5.89 6.63 -12.51
N VAL A 193 -6.99 5.91 -12.24
CA VAL A 193 -8.20 6.51 -11.68
C VAL A 193 -7.91 7.11 -10.30
N LEU A 194 -7.25 6.36 -9.41
CA LEU A 194 -6.91 6.85 -8.07
C LEU A 194 -5.94 8.04 -8.11
N ALA A 195 -4.93 8.02 -8.98
CA ALA A 195 -4.01 9.15 -9.14
C ALA A 195 -4.77 10.42 -9.53
N ARG A 196 -5.71 10.30 -10.48
CA ARG A 196 -6.58 11.43 -10.88
C ARG A 196 -7.45 11.94 -9.73
N GLU A 197 -8.07 11.06 -8.96
CA GLU A 197 -8.92 11.44 -7.83
C GLU A 197 -8.18 12.25 -6.76
N VAL A 198 -6.88 11.97 -6.55
CA VAL A 198 -6.04 12.70 -5.59
C VAL A 198 -5.24 13.84 -6.22
N GLY A 199 -5.45 14.14 -7.51
CA GLY A 199 -4.73 15.17 -8.24
C GLY A 199 -3.24 14.86 -8.44
N ALA A 200 -2.84 13.58 -8.40
CA ALA A 200 -1.48 13.15 -8.68
C ALA A 200 -1.24 12.96 -10.18
N THR A 201 -0.01 13.29 -10.59
CA THR A 201 0.52 12.86 -11.88
C THR A 201 0.91 11.38 -11.79
N LEU A 202 0.78 10.65 -12.89
CA LEU A 202 1.20 9.25 -12.99
C LEU A 202 2.12 9.07 -14.19
N GLU A 203 3.24 8.38 -13.98
CA GLU A 203 4.18 8.01 -15.03
C GLU A 203 4.50 6.51 -14.95
N LEU A 204 4.53 5.87 -16.11
CA LEU A 204 4.87 4.47 -16.26
C LEU A 204 6.27 4.35 -16.86
N PHE A 205 7.16 3.70 -16.12
CA PHE A 205 8.52 3.37 -16.53
C PHE A 205 8.56 1.88 -16.90
N ASP A 206 8.74 1.60 -18.18
CA ASP A 206 9.03 0.24 -18.65
C ASP A 206 10.51 -0.07 -18.42
N VAL A 207 10.77 -0.92 -17.43
CA VAL A 207 12.13 -1.34 -17.05
C VAL A 207 12.41 -2.80 -17.38
N GLY A 208 11.50 -3.49 -18.08
CA GLY A 208 11.68 -4.90 -18.40
C GLY A 208 10.43 -5.65 -18.85
N VAL A 209 9.41 -4.99 -19.39
CA VAL A 209 8.22 -5.69 -19.89
C VAL A 209 8.57 -6.52 -21.12
N GLY A 210 8.21 -7.81 -21.10
CA GLY A 210 8.60 -8.79 -22.12
C GLY A 210 10.08 -9.18 -22.11
N ARG A 211 10.88 -8.63 -21.18
CA ARG A 211 12.31 -8.88 -21.02
C ARG A 211 12.58 -9.37 -19.59
N PRO A 212 12.22 -10.62 -19.27
CA PRO A 212 12.29 -11.10 -17.91
C PRO A 212 13.74 -11.15 -17.41
N THR A 213 13.91 -10.83 -16.13
CA THR A 213 15.17 -11.09 -15.41
C THR A 213 15.52 -12.59 -15.42
N GLY A 214 16.72 -12.95 -14.96
CA GLY A 214 17.07 -14.33 -14.63
C GLY A 214 16.11 -14.98 -13.62
N ASN A 215 15.99 -16.31 -13.67
CA ASN A 215 15.23 -17.07 -12.68
C ASN A 215 16.06 -17.20 -11.38
N ILE A 216 15.67 -16.42 -10.37
CA ILE A 216 16.33 -16.32 -9.05
C ILE A 216 16.44 -17.65 -8.29
N ARG A 217 15.73 -18.69 -8.70
CA ARG A 217 15.86 -20.03 -8.11
C ARG A 217 17.17 -20.72 -8.52
N VAL A 218 17.71 -20.38 -9.69
CA VAL A 218 18.83 -21.11 -10.30
C VAL A 218 20.03 -20.22 -10.65
N ALA A 219 19.79 -18.95 -10.95
CA ALA A 219 20.79 -17.95 -11.29
C ALA A 219 20.43 -16.58 -10.67
N ASP A 220 21.33 -15.61 -10.73
CA ASP A 220 21.01 -14.25 -10.30
C ASP A 220 19.97 -13.60 -11.23
N ALA A 221 19.20 -12.62 -10.73
CA ALA A 221 18.19 -11.93 -11.51
C ALA A 221 18.81 -11.11 -12.66
N MET A 222 19.97 -10.51 -12.41
CA MET A 222 20.70 -9.69 -13.36
C MET A 222 22.15 -9.61 -12.91
N SER A 223 23.03 -9.30 -13.85
CA SER A 223 24.43 -8.94 -13.60
C SER A 223 24.55 -7.57 -12.91
N LEU A 224 25.75 -7.27 -12.38
CA LEU A 224 26.04 -5.94 -11.82
C LEU A 224 25.97 -4.84 -12.88
N ASP A 225 26.41 -5.11 -14.10
CA ASP A 225 26.36 -4.14 -15.20
C ASP A 225 24.91 -3.81 -15.59
N GLU A 226 24.03 -4.81 -15.64
CA GLU A 226 22.59 -4.62 -15.87
C GLU A 226 21.92 -3.87 -14.72
N PHE A 227 22.34 -4.12 -13.48
CA PHE A 227 21.87 -3.37 -12.32
C PHE A 227 22.30 -1.90 -12.39
N ASP A 228 23.58 -1.63 -12.65
CA ASP A 228 24.10 -0.26 -12.77
C ASP A 228 23.42 0.50 -13.92
N ALA A 229 23.13 -0.18 -15.04
CA ALA A 229 22.36 0.40 -16.14
C ALA A 229 20.88 0.66 -15.79
N ALA A 230 20.30 -0.06 -14.85
CA ALA A 230 18.90 0.12 -14.43
C ALA A 230 18.71 1.25 -13.40
N VAL A 231 19.76 1.60 -12.65
CA VAL A 231 19.73 2.65 -11.61
C VAL A 231 20.25 4.02 -12.09
N THR A 232 20.74 4.11 -13.33
CA THR A 232 21.24 5.34 -13.97
C THR A 232 20.27 5.90 -15.00
#